data_AF-A0A7X7N6I4-F1
#
_entry.id   AF-A0A7X7N6I4-F1
#
_cell.length_a   1.000
_cell.length_b   1.000
_cell.length_c   1.000
_cell.angle_alpha   90.00
_cell.angle_beta   90.00
_cell.angle_gamma   90.00
#
_symmetry.space_group_name_H-M   'P 1'
#
loop_
_entity.id
_entity.type
_entity.pdbx_description
1 polymer ?
#
loop_
_entity_poly.entity_id
_entity_poly.type
_entity_poly.pdbx_seq_one_letter_code
_entity_poly.pdbx_strand_id
1 'polypeptide(L)'
;MGKKQSDFEDYDDDIVVDRKQKRKLARQASREQQQTQQQVDHQIESDDTMSRIALLCQEDRWREAVVLCRTCLAEALENDEADLALTLEMTLPKLEYSLRRQMCASFVVSVEQMMEKEKETLLDAGKQ
;
A
#
# COMPACT_ATOMS: atom_id res chain seq x y z
N MET A 1 -43.16 -3.22 -56.42
CA MET A 1 -44.08 -3.69 -55.36
C MET A 1 -43.25 -4.07 -54.14
N GLY A 2 -43.75 -3.80 -52.92
CA GLY A 2 -43.11 -4.07 -51.61
C GLY A 2 -42.23 -2.89 -51.13
N LYS A 3 -42.58 -1.98 -50.19
CA LYS A 3 -43.03 -2.10 -48.77
C LYS A 3 -42.10 -3.08 -47.99
N LYS A 4 -41.54 -2.80 -46.82
CA LYS A 4 -41.70 -1.76 -45.77
C LYS A 4 -40.72 -2.14 -44.62
N GLN A 5 -40.30 -1.16 -43.79
CA GLN A 5 -40.06 -1.25 -42.33
C GLN A 5 -38.96 -2.22 -41.83
N SER A 6 -38.28 -2.06 -40.70
CA SER A 6 -38.14 -1.06 -39.64
C SER A 6 -37.08 -1.62 -38.67
N ASP A 7 -36.48 -0.74 -37.85
CA ASP A 7 -35.97 -0.96 -36.49
C ASP A 7 -35.01 -2.13 -36.20
N PHE A 8 -33.77 -1.76 -35.83
CA PHE A 8 -33.06 -2.42 -34.72
C PHE A 8 -31.99 -1.47 -34.15
N GLU A 9 -32.40 -0.64 -33.19
CA GLU A 9 -31.52 -0.31 -32.07
C GLU A 9 -31.37 -1.60 -31.26
N ASP A 10 -30.15 -2.12 -31.12
CA ASP A 10 -29.54 -2.51 -29.83
C ASP A 10 -28.18 -3.19 -30.09
N TYR A 11 -27.30 -3.18 -29.08
CA TYR A 11 -25.96 -3.81 -29.02
C TYR A 11 -24.76 -3.02 -29.56
N ASP A 12 -24.27 -2.08 -28.74
CA ASP A 12 -22.86 -1.66 -28.76
C ASP A 12 -22.27 -1.57 -27.34
N ASP A 13 -22.78 -2.38 -26.39
CA ASP A 13 -22.33 -2.39 -24.99
C ASP A 13 -21.23 -3.45 -24.73
N ASP A 14 -21.19 -4.54 -25.51
CA ASP A 14 -20.20 -5.62 -25.34
C ASP A 14 -18.78 -5.25 -25.83
N ILE A 15 -18.66 -4.35 -26.81
CA ILE A 15 -17.35 -3.94 -27.37
C ILE A 15 -16.58 -3.03 -26.39
N VAL A 16 -17.29 -2.26 -25.57
CA VAL A 16 -16.69 -1.30 -24.63
C VAL A 16 -16.11 -2.02 -23.41
N VAL A 17 -16.75 -3.11 -22.96
CA VAL A 17 -16.29 -3.91 -21.81
C VAL A 17 -14.94 -4.58 -22.09
N ASP A 18 -14.77 -5.15 -23.28
CA ASP A 18 -13.54 -5.86 -23.67
C ASP A 18 -12.33 -4.92 -23.79
N ARG A 19 -12.55 -3.69 -24.28
CA ARG A 19 -11.51 -2.65 -24.37
C ARG A 19 -11.03 -2.19 -22.98
N LYS A 20 -11.95 -2.11 -22.01
CA LYS A 20 -11.66 -1.68 -20.64
C LYS A 20 -10.92 -2.77 -19.85
N GLN A 21 -11.27 -4.03 -20.07
CA GLN A 21 -10.55 -5.17 -19.49
C GLN A 21 -9.14 -5.32 -20.07
N LYS A 22 -8.97 -5.21 -21.40
CA LYS A 22 -7.64 -5.19 -22.05
C LYS A 22 -6.74 -4.07 -21.53
N ARG A 23 -7.29 -2.87 -21.31
CA ARG A 23 -6.53 -1.75 -20.73
C ARG A 23 -6.13 -1.98 -19.27
N LYS A 24 -6.95 -2.70 -18.50
CA LYS A 24 -6.64 -3.06 -17.11
C LYS A 24 -5.54 -4.12 -17.04
N LEU A 25 -5.62 -5.15 -17.89
CA LEU A 25 -4.58 -6.19 -18.01
C LEU A 25 -3.25 -5.64 -18.53
N ALA A 26 -3.28 -4.73 -19.52
CA ALA A 26 -2.07 -4.05 -20.00
C ALA A 26 -1.41 -3.20 -18.90
N ARG A 27 -2.19 -2.48 -18.09
CA ARG A 27 -1.67 -1.74 -16.92
C ARG A 27 -1.10 -2.65 -15.84
N GLN A 28 -1.65 -3.84 -15.67
CA GLN A 28 -1.17 -4.83 -14.70
C GLN A 28 0.14 -5.48 -15.19
N ALA A 29 0.20 -5.88 -16.47
CA ALA A 29 1.42 -6.40 -17.09
C ALA A 29 2.55 -5.36 -17.12
N SER A 30 2.22 -4.08 -17.30
CA SER A 30 3.20 -2.97 -17.24
C SER A 30 3.76 -2.76 -15.83
N ARG A 31 2.95 -2.99 -14.78
CA ARG A 31 3.39 -2.92 -13.38
C ARG A 31 4.28 -4.10 -13.02
N GLU A 32 3.95 -5.29 -13.50
CA GLU A 32 4.73 -6.51 -13.27
C GLU A 32 6.10 -6.43 -13.98
N GLN A 33 6.14 -5.94 -15.23
CA GLN A 33 7.41 -5.73 -15.96
C GLN A 33 8.29 -4.64 -15.33
N GLN A 34 7.72 -3.56 -14.81
CA GLN A 34 8.50 -2.55 -14.08
C GLN A 34 9.09 -3.08 -12.77
N GLN A 35 8.39 -3.99 -12.08
CA GLN A 35 8.91 -4.63 -10.87
C GLN A 35 10.03 -5.63 -11.15
N THR A 36 9.98 -6.36 -12.28
CA THR A 36 11.04 -7.34 -12.60
C THR A 36 12.31 -6.68 -13.15
N GLN A 37 12.19 -5.57 -13.90
CA GLN A 37 13.35 -4.93 -14.51
C GLN A 37 14.23 -4.17 -13.48
N GLN A 38 13.69 -3.78 -12.32
CA GLN A 38 14.47 -3.16 -11.24
C GLN A 38 15.19 -4.17 -10.33
N GLN A 39 14.85 -5.47 -10.39
CA GLN A 39 15.43 -6.49 -9.50
C GLN A 39 16.71 -7.16 -10.04
N VAL A 40 17.03 -7.04 -11.34
CA VAL A 40 18.11 -7.83 -11.96
C VAL A 40 19.46 -7.11 -11.96
N ASP A 41 19.52 -5.80 -11.69
CA ASP A 41 20.76 -5.00 -11.83
C ASP A 41 21.46 -4.63 -10.51
N HIS A 42 21.06 -5.22 -9.37
CA HIS A 42 21.62 -4.88 -8.03
C HIS A 42 22.14 -6.08 -7.21
N GLN A 43 22.46 -7.21 -7.84
CA GLN A 43 22.99 -8.40 -7.15
C GLN A 43 24.48 -8.33 -6.76
N ILE A 44 25.06 -7.16 -6.46
CA ILE A 44 26.46 -7.08 -5.98
C ILE A 44 26.54 -6.26 -4.69
N GLU A 45 26.38 -6.97 -3.57
CA GLU A 45 27.07 -6.73 -2.28
C GLU A 45 26.93 -5.36 -1.60
N SER A 46 25.72 -4.81 -1.52
CA SER A 46 25.38 -3.98 -0.35
C SER A 46 23.99 -4.36 0.12
N ASP A 47 23.85 -4.61 1.42
CA ASP A 47 22.57 -4.76 2.07
C ASP A 47 21.91 -3.36 2.03
N ASP A 48 21.29 -3.03 0.90
CA ASP A 48 20.82 -1.69 0.56
C ASP A 48 19.82 -1.22 1.62
N THR A 49 20.11 -0.10 2.28
CA THR A 49 19.27 0.52 3.30
C THR A 49 17.81 0.58 2.87
N MET A 50 17.55 0.87 1.60
CA MET A 50 16.20 0.93 1.05
C MET A 50 15.54 -0.46 0.95
N SER A 51 16.31 -1.50 0.65
CA SER A 51 15.84 -2.90 0.67
C SER A 51 15.47 -3.34 2.08
N ARG A 52 16.28 -2.97 3.09
CA ARG A 52 15.97 -3.27 4.49
C ARG A 52 14.75 -2.53 5.01
N ILE A 53 14.58 -1.26 4.65
CA ILE A 53 13.35 -0.50 4.92
C ILE A 53 12.15 -1.17 4.26
N ALA A 54 12.29 -1.63 3.01
CA ALA A 54 11.22 -2.32 2.30
C ALA A 54 10.80 -3.63 2.98
N LEU A 55 11.76 -4.44 3.47
CA LEU A 55 11.48 -5.65 4.25
C LEU A 55 10.68 -5.34 5.52
N LEU A 56 11.09 -4.33 6.30
CA LEU A 56 10.36 -3.92 7.50
C LEU A 56 8.92 -3.45 7.17
N CYS A 57 8.70 -2.84 6.01
CA CYS A 57 7.35 -2.48 5.55
C CYS A 57 6.51 -3.72 5.21
N GLN A 58 7.10 -4.73 4.59
CA GLN A 58 6.41 -5.99 4.26
C GLN A 58 6.00 -6.77 5.52
N GLU A 59 6.77 -6.63 6.61
CA GLU A 59 6.50 -7.24 7.91
C GLU A 59 5.54 -6.43 8.80
N ASP A 60 4.96 -5.33 8.31
CA ASP A 60 4.13 -4.38 9.10
C ASP A 60 4.86 -3.76 10.32
N ARG A 61 6.20 -3.74 10.29
CA ARG A 61 7.06 -3.17 11.34
C ARG A 61 7.33 -1.70 11.11
N TRP A 62 6.26 -0.93 10.97
CA TRP A 62 6.28 0.49 10.58
C TRP A 62 7.11 1.36 11.53
N ARG A 63 7.09 1.08 12.84
CA ARG A 63 7.90 1.81 13.83
C ARG A 63 9.39 1.68 13.56
N GLU A 64 9.82 0.46 13.26
CA GLU A 64 11.23 0.14 13.06
C GLU A 64 11.72 0.67 11.72
N ALA A 65 10.87 0.60 10.68
CA ALA A 65 11.14 1.24 9.40
C ALA A 65 11.35 2.76 9.54
N VAL A 66 10.53 3.45 10.34
CA VAL A 66 10.68 4.89 10.61
C VAL A 66 11.97 5.19 11.35
N VAL A 67 12.31 4.42 12.38
CA VAL A 67 13.56 4.61 13.14
C VAL A 67 14.77 4.41 12.23
N LEU A 68 14.80 3.30 11.47
CA LEU A 68 15.89 3.02 10.55
C LEU A 68 16.05 4.12 9.50
N CYS A 69 14.95 4.57 8.89
CA CYS A 69 14.97 5.63 7.89
C CYS A 69 15.54 6.95 8.45
N ARG A 70 15.17 7.33 9.68
CA ARG A 70 15.71 8.53 10.34
C ARG A 70 17.19 8.42 10.66
N THR A 71 17.63 7.26 11.15
CA THR A 71 19.04 7.00 11.45
C THR A 71 19.88 7.06 10.18
N CYS A 72 19.47 6.35 9.13
CA CYS A 72 20.20 6.36 7.87
C CYS A 72 20.14 7.72 7.17
N LEU A 73 19.07 8.50 7.35
CA LEU A 73 19.02 9.87 6.84
C LEU A 73 20.06 10.76 7.51
N ALA A 74 20.22 10.65 8.84
CA ALA A 74 21.26 11.39 9.56
C ALA A 74 22.65 10.97 9.09
N GLU A 75 22.91 9.67 8.94
CA GLU A 75 24.18 9.13 8.44
C GLU A 75 24.47 9.58 6.99
N ALA A 76 23.48 9.55 6.10
CA ALA A 76 23.62 9.99 4.71
C ALA A 76 23.93 11.50 4.62
N LEU A 77 23.35 12.31 5.51
CA LEU A 77 23.66 13.74 5.60
C LEU A 77 25.06 14.00 6.16
N GLU A 78 25.55 13.17 7.08
CA GLU A 78 26.92 13.25 7.62
C GLU A 78 27.99 12.81 6.62
N ASN A 79 27.66 11.84 5.76
CA ASN A 79 28.57 11.29 4.75
C ASN A 79 28.49 11.99 3.38
N ASP A 80 27.75 13.12 3.27
CA ASP A 80 27.51 13.86 2.02
C ASP A 80 26.88 13.01 0.88
N GLU A 81 26.10 11.98 1.24
CA GLU A 81 25.39 11.11 0.30
C GLU A 81 24.04 11.72 -0.11
N ALA A 82 24.09 12.80 -0.90
CA ALA A 82 22.93 13.62 -1.23
C ALA A 82 21.75 12.86 -1.88
N ASP A 83 22.03 11.91 -2.78
CA ASP A 83 20.99 11.14 -3.48
C ASP A 83 20.25 10.19 -2.53
N LEU A 84 20.97 9.55 -1.61
CA LEU A 84 20.38 8.67 -0.60
C LEU A 84 19.58 9.49 0.41
N ALA A 85 20.14 10.61 0.89
CA ALA A 85 19.46 11.51 1.82
C ALA A 85 18.13 12.02 1.24
N LEU A 86 18.13 12.48 -0.02
CA LEU A 86 16.91 12.91 -0.71
C LEU A 86 15.87 11.77 -0.80
N THR A 87 16.32 10.57 -1.14
CA THR A 87 15.44 9.39 -1.24
C THR A 87 14.79 9.05 0.11
N LEU A 88 15.58 9.10 1.19
CA LEU A 88 15.11 8.84 2.55
C LEU A 88 14.14 9.94 3.02
N GLU A 89 14.43 11.22 2.76
CA GLU A 89 13.52 12.33 3.04
C GLU A 89 12.17 12.17 2.35
N MET A 90 12.16 11.74 1.08
CA MET A 90 10.92 11.49 0.34
C MET A 90 10.14 10.25 0.85
N THR A 91 10.85 9.30 1.45
CA THR A 91 10.29 8.04 1.93
C THR A 91 9.71 8.18 3.33
N LEU A 92 10.35 8.96 4.21
CA LEU A 92 9.97 9.14 5.60
C LEU A 92 8.49 9.54 5.81
N PRO A 93 7.91 10.54 5.10
CA PRO A 93 6.50 10.90 5.27
C PRO A 93 5.53 9.75 4.96
N LYS A 94 5.89 8.86 4.03
CA LYS A 94 5.06 7.69 3.65
C LYS A 94 5.05 6.67 4.78
N LEU A 95 6.22 6.40 5.38
CA LEU A 95 6.35 5.51 6.53
C LEU A 95 5.58 6.04 7.73
N GLU A 96 5.70 7.32 8.03
CA GLU A 96 4.98 7.95 9.14
C GLU A 96 3.46 7.93 8.95
N TYR A 97 2.98 8.11 7.72
CA TYR A 97 1.55 8.00 7.42
C TYR A 97 1.02 6.59 7.69
N SER A 98 1.72 5.56 7.24
CA SER A 98 1.36 4.16 7.50
C SER A 98 1.39 3.85 9.00
N LEU A 99 2.42 4.30 9.72
CA LEU A 99 2.52 4.14 11.17
C LEU A 99 1.33 4.79 11.91
N ARG A 100 0.97 6.03 11.56
CA ARG A 100 -0.20 6.71 12.14
C ARG A 100 -1.48 5.92 11.91
N ARG A 101 -1.67 5.39 10.68
CA ARG A 101 -2.84 4.55 10.38
C ARG A 101 -2.86 3.27 11.21
N GLN A 102 -1.73 2.57 11.34
CA GLN A 102 -1.63 1.36 12.16
C GLN A 102 -1.97 1.67 13.63
N MET A 103 -1.44 2.77 14.17
CA MET A 103 -1.73 3.19 15.54
C MET A 103 -3.22 3.48 15.74
N CYS A 104 -3.84 4.26 14.83
CA CYS A 104 -5.27 4.55 14.90
C CYS A 104 -6.11 3.26 14.83
N ALA A 105 -5.79 2.35 13.91
CA ALA A 105 -6.50 1.07 13.80
C ALA A 105 -6.37 0.24 15.09
N SER A 106 -5.16 0.11 15.64
CA SER A 106 -4.94 -0.61 16.90
C SER A 106 -5.68 0.03 18.08
N PHE A 107 -5.78 1.36 18.10
CA PHE A 107 -6.50 2.09 19.13
C PHE A 107 -8.01 1.85 19.05
N VAL A 108 -8.61 1.93 17.86
CA VAL A 108 -10.04 1.65 17.66
C VAL A 108 -10.37 0.23 18.14
N VAL A 109 -9.60 -0.77 17.71
CA VAL A 109 -9.79 -2.16 18.13
C VAL A 109 -9.66 -2.30 19.66
N SER A 110 -8.68 -1.62 20.26
CA SER A 110 -8.51 -1.64 21.72
C SER A 110 -9.70 -1.04 22.47
N VAL A 111 -10.31 0.03 21.93
CA VAL A 111 -11.49 0.65 22.52
C VAL A 111 -12.71 -0.26 22.37
N GLU A 112 -12.92 -0.87 21.21
CA GLU A 112 -14.00 -1.83 21.00
C GLU A 112 -13.91 -3.02 21.97
N GLN A 113 -12.70 -3.56 22.16
CA GLN A 113 -12.45 -4.63 23.13
C GLN A 113 -12.72 -4.20 24.58
N MET A 114 -12.40 -2.96 24.93
CA MET A 114 -12.70 -2.42 26.26
C MET A 114 -14.21 -2.30 26.47
N MET A 115 -14.93 -1.75 25.49
CA MET A 115 -16.39 -1.58 25.56
C MET A 115 -17.12 -2.93 25.63
N GLU A 116 -16.68 -3.95 24.89
CA GLU A 116 -17.30 -5.27 24.97
C GLU A 116 -17.09 -5.92 26.34
N LYS A 117 -15.89 -5.77 26.92
CA LYS A 117 -15.62 -6.22 28.30
C LYS A 117 -16.49 -5.51 29.32
N GLU A 118 -16.63 -4.19 29.23
CA GLU A 118 -17.49 -3.42 30.14
C GLU A 118 -18.96 -3.86 30.02
N LYS A 119 -19.45 -4.04 28.79
CA LYS A 119 -20.81 -4.54 28.54
C LYS A 119 -21.04 -5.93 29.14
N GLU A 120 -20.10 -6.85 29.01
CA GLU A 120 -20.16 -8.17 29.64
C GLU A 120 -20.26 -8.05 31.16
N THR A 121 -19.41 -7.24 31.78
CA THR A 121 -19.45 -7.04 33.25
C THR A 121 -20.76 -6.42 33.75
N LEU A 122 -21.33 -5.47 32.99
CA LEU A 122 -22.62 -4.85 33.34
C LEU A 122 -23.79 -5.83 33.19
N LEU A 123 -23.76 -6.69 32.17
CA LEU A 123 -24.78 -7.73 31.96
C LEU A 123 -24.75 -8.80 33.05
N ASP A 124 -23.57 -9.15 33.57
CA ASP A 124 -23.44 -10.11 34.67
C ASP A 124 -23.84 -9.52 36.02
N ALA A 125 -23.56 -8.23 36.26
CA ALA A 125 -24.04 -7.53 37.45
C ALA A 125 -25.57 -7.40 37.53
N GLY A 126 -26.27 -7.37 36.38
CA GLY A 126 -27.74 -7.32 36.32
C GLY A 126 -28.45 -8.67 36.51
N LYS A 127 -27.71 -9.78 36.64
CA LYS A 127 -28.25 -11.14 36.84
C LYS A 127 -28.14 -11.66 38.28
N GLN A 128 -27.60 -10.86 39.20
CA GLN A 128 -27.59 -11.13 40.65
C GLN A 128 -28.76 -10.45 41.35
#